data_AF-A0A1C6P545-F1
#
_entry.id   AF-A0A1C6P545-F1
#
_cell.length_a   1.000
_cell.length_b   1.000
_cell.length_c   1.000
_cell.angle_alpha   90.00
_cell.angle_beta   90.00
_cell.angle_gamma   90.00
#
_symmetry.space_group_name_H-M   'P 1'
#
loop_
_entity.id
_entity.type
_entity.pdbx_description
1 polymer ?
#
loop_
_entity_poly.entity_id
_entity_poly.type
_entity_poly.pdbx_seq_one_letter_code
_entity_poly.pdbx_strand_id
1 'polypeptide(L)' 'MTDLYSLPTTGAVFRTPCGGNTHPDGESCVTLARIGPDAWALGDTKRPHAEPLRFTTAELDAAGIDPARFTLST' A
#
# COMPACT_ATOMS: atom_id res chain seq x y z
N MET A 1 -17.92 5.68 9.42
CA MET A 1 -16.45 5.53 9.38
C MET A 1 -16.17 4.04 9.52
N THR A 2 -15.53 3.42 8.53
CA THR A 2 -15.22 1.99 8.54
C THR A 2 -14.00 1.76 9.42
N ASP A 3 -14.04 0.76 10.30
CA ASP A 3 -12.84 0.33 11.02
C ASP A 3 -11.93 -0.45 10.06
N LEU A 4 -10.86 0.21 9.60
CA LEU A 4 -9.94 -0.36 8.63
C LEU A 4 -9.10 -1.52 9.19
N TYR A 5 -8.88 -1.56 10.50
CA TYR A 5 -8.07 -2.61 11.13
C TYR A 5 -8.86 -3.88 11.39
N SER A 6 -10.20 -3.80 11.36
CA SER A 6 -11.08 -4.98 11.35
C SER A 6 -11.10 -5.75 10.02
N LEU A 7 -10.58 -5.14 8.93
CA LEU A 7 -10.58 -5.75 7.61
C LEU A 7 -9.45 -6.78 7.47
N PRO A 8 -9.71 -7.96 6.89
CA PRO A 8 -8.69 -8.98 6.72
C PRO A 8 -7.63 -8.54 5.69
N THR A 9 -6.36 -8.72 6.05
CA THR A 9 -5.22 -8.59 5.11
C THR A 9 -4.76 -9.94 4.56
N THR A 10 -5.26 -11.05 5.12
CA THR A 10 -4.95 -12.41 4.67
C THR A 10 -5.46 -12.64 3.24
N GLY A 11 -4.56 -13.01 2.34
CA GLY A 11 -4.87 -13.22 0.92
C GLY A 11 -4.89 -11.93 0.09
N ALA A 12 -4.65 -10.76 0.70
CA ALA A 12 -4.50 -9.51 -0.03
C ALA A 12 -3.23 -9.56 -0.90
N VAL A 13 -3.37 -9.09 -2.14
CA VAL A 13 -2.30 -9.15 -3.12
C VAL A 13 -1.54 -7.82 -3.12
N PHE A 14 -0.34 -7.82 -2.56
CA PHE A 14 0.52 -6.63 -2.50
C PHE A 14 1.23 -6.39 -3.85
N ARG A 15 1.23 -5.14 -4.28
CA ARG A 15 1.94 -4.64 -5.46
C ARG A 15 2.99 -3.63 -5.04
N THR A 16 4.09 -3.58 -5.77
CA THR A 16 5.26 -2.76 -5.45
C THR A 16 5.70 -1.96 -6.67
N PRO A 17 5.10 -0.79 -6.95
CA PRO A 17 5.65 0.15 -7.90
C PRO A 17 6.89 0.78 -7.27
N CYS A 18 8.01 0.35 -7.81
CA CYS A 18 9.32 0.90 -7.56
C CYS A 18 9.61 1.93 -8.67
N GLY A 19 10.12 3.11 -8.33
CA GLY A 19 10.44 4.14 -9.33
C GLY A 19 11.04 5.45 -8.80
N GLY A 20 11.17 5.63 -7.48
CA GLY A 20 11.56 6.91 -6.88
C GLY A 20 13.08 7.11 -6.68
N ASN A 21 13.85 6.03 -6.56
CA ASN A 21 15.30 6.09 -6.31
C ASN A 21 16.01 4.91 -6.98
N THR A 22 16.44 5.08 -8.24
CA THR A 22 17.30 4.13 -8.97
C THR A 22 18.77 4.20 -8.52
N HIS A 23 19.02 4.42 -7.23
CA HIS A 23 20.36 4.40 -6.68
C HIS A 23 20.79 2.94 -6.44
N PRO A 24 22.06 2.56 -6.67
CA PRO A 24 22.56 1.18 -6.50
C PRO A 24 22.43 0.58 -5.09
N ASP A 25 22.01 1.36 -4.09
CA ASP A 25 22.01 1.03 -2.67
C ASP A 25 20.79 0.20 -2.22
N GLY A 26 19.90 -0.17 -3.15
CA GLY A 26 18.69 -0.93 -2.87
C GLY A 26 17.47 -0.01 -2.78
N GLU A 27 16.51 -0.27 -3.66
CA GLU A 27 15.35 0.60 -3.82
C GLU A 27 14.41 0.52 -2.61
N SER A 28 13.98 1.69 -2.13
CA SER A 28 13.02 1.82 -1.03
C SER A 28 11.62 1.98 -1.61
N CYS A 29 10.80 0.94 -1.55
CA CYS A 29 9.45 0.96 -2.10
C CYS A 29 8.43 0.69 -1.01
N VAL A 30 7.26 1.31 -1.15
CA VAL A 30 6.08 0.89 -0.41
C VAL A 30 5.38 -0.21 -1.19
N THR A 31 4.69 -1.10 -0.48
CA THR A 31 3.76 -2.05 -1.08
C THR A 31 2.34 -1.60 -0.82
N LEU A 32 1.40 -1.88 -1.72
CA LEU A 32 -0.01 -1.55 -1.54
C LEU A 32 -0.89 -2.73 -1.94
N ALA A 33 -1.91 -3.01 -1.15
CA ALA A 33 -2.94 -3.99 -1.45
C ALA A 33 -4.32 -3.40 -1.16
N ARG A 34 -5.30 -3.73 -2.00
CA ARG A 34 -6.72 -3.42 -1.75
C ARG A 34 -7.29 -4.45 -0.76
N ILE A 35 -7.90 -3.97 0.32
CA ILE A 35 -8.54 -4.80 1.35
C ILE A 35 -10.05 -4.50 1.52
N GLY A 36 -10.58 -3.56 0.73
CA GLY A 36 -12.00 -3.23 0.68
C GLY A 36 -12.32 -2.14 -0.36
N PRO A 37 -13.60 -1.72 -0.48
CA PRO A 37 -14.06 -0.76 -1.50
C PRO A 37 -13.33 0.58 -1.53
N ASP A 38 -12.80 1.04 -0.40
CA ASP A 38 -11.98 2.25 -0.27
C ASP A 38 -10.92 2.08 0.82
N ALA A 39 -10.46 0.84 1.01
CA ALA A 39 -9.57 0.46 2.09
C ALA A 39 -8.33 -0.22 1.56
N TRP A 40 -7.18 0.23 2.04
CA TRP A 40 -5.87 -0.16 1.54
C TRP A 40 -4.94 -0.54 2.68
N ALA A 41 -4.11 -1.54 2.44
CA ALA A 41 -2.99 -1.92 3.30
C ALA A 41 -1.68 -1.49 2.63
N LEU A 42 -0.90 -0.65 3.31
CA LEU A 42 0.38 -0.11 2.86
C LEU A 42 1.53 -0.72 3.68
N GLY A 43 2.44 -1.43 3.02
CA GLY A 43 3.64 -2.02 3.64
C GLY A 43 4.93 -1.32 3.24
N ASP A 44 6.01 -1.63 3.96
CA ASP A 44 7.38 -1.16 3.69
C ASP A 44 8.26 -2.35 3.32
N THR A 45 8.88 -2.33 2.12
CA THR A 45 9.76 -3.44 1.69
C THR A 45 10.99 -3.62 2.57
N LYS A 46 11.40 -2.60 3.35
CA LYS A 46 12.49 -2.69 4.32
C LYS A 46 12.09 -3.43 5.59
N ARG A 47 10.79 -3.56 5.85
CA ARG A 47 10.23 -4.20 7.05
C ARG A 47 9.12 -5.18 6.67
N PRO A 48 9.44 -6.27 5.95
CA PRO A 48 8.44 -7.22 5.42
C PRO A 48 7.64 -7.95 6.51
N HIS A 49 8.09 -7.93 7.76
CA HIS A 49 7.42 -8.54 8.91
C HIS A 49 6.62 -7.54 9.76
N ALA A 50 6.72 -6.24 9.46
CA ALA A 50 5.89 -5.25 10.13
C ALA A 50 4.45 -5.34 9.62
N GLU A 51 3.49 -5.11 10.51
CA GLU A 51 2.11 -4.98 10.08
C GLU A 51 1.94 -3.77 9.15
N PRO A 52 1.18 -3.91 8.05
CA PRO A 52 0.94 -2.81 7.11
C PRO A 52 0.10 -1.70 7.76
N LEU A 53 0.30 -0.45 7.39
CA LEU A 53 -0.61 0.62 7.79
C LEU A 53 -1.89 0.56 6.95
N ARG A 54 -3.00 1.03 7.51
CA ARG A 54 -4.31 0.96 6.87
C ARG A 54 -4.77 2.38 6.54
N PHE A 55 -5.22 2.58 5.31
CA PHE A 55 -5.64 3.89 4.81
C PHE A 55 -6.93 3.78 4.00
N THR A 56 -7.73 4.84 4.07
CA THR A 56 -8.77 5.12 3.10
C THR A 56 -8.18 5.63 1.79
N THR A 57 -8.95 5.55 0.69
CA THR A 57 -8.56 6.20 -0.58
C THR A 57 -8.28 7.70 -0.38
N ALA A 58 -9.12 8.41 0.39
CA ALA A 58 -8.94 9.83 0.66
C ALA A 58 -7.66 10.17 1.45
N GLU A 59 -7.26 9.31 2.40
CA GLU A 59 -6.00 9.49 3.14
C GLU A 59 -4.78 9.22 2.26
N LEU A 60 -4.85 8.23 1.36
CA LEU A 60 -3.80 8.01 0.37
C LEU A 60 -3.65 9.19 -0.58
N ASP A 61 -4.77 9.72 -1.08
CA ASP A 61 -4.79 10.90 -1.95
C ASP A 61 -4.19 12.13 -1.25
N ALA A 62 -4.56 12.36 0.02
CA ALA A 62 -3.98 13.43 0.84
C ALA A 62 -2.47 13.26 1.07
N ALA A 63 -1.98 12.01 1.07
CA ALA A 63 -0.56 11.69 1.13
C ALA A 63 0.14 11.71 -0.25
N GLY A 64 -0.58 11.98 -1.34
CA GLY A 64 -0.05 11.99 -2.70
C GLY A 64 0.23 10.60 -3.29
N ILE A 65 -0.39 9.55 -2.73
CA ILE A 65 -0.25 8.17 -3.17
C ILE A 65 -1.48 7.78 -4.00
N ASP A 66 -1.30 7.63 -5.31
CA ASP A 66 -2.36 7.17 -6.23
C ASP A 66 -2.31 5.64 -6.39
N PRO A 67 -3.33 4.89 -5.93
CA PRO A 67 -3.37 3.43 -6.07
C PRO A 67 -3.32 2.93 -7.52
N ALA A 68 -3.77 3.71 -8.50
CA ALA A 68 -3.72 3.32 -9.91
C ALA A 68 -2.26 3.16 -10.40
N ARG A 69 -1.31 3.88 -9.79
CA ARG A 69 0.14 3.74 -10.08
C ARG A 69 0.72 2.41 -9.62
N PHE A 70 0.01 1.67 -8.76
CA PHE A 70 0.42 0.34 -8.29
C PHE A 70 -0.05 -0.77 -9.24
N THR A 71 -0.58 -0.44 -10.43
CA THR A 71 -1.26 -1.37 -11.36
C THR A 71 -2.42 -2.11 -10.70
N LEU A 72 -2.97 -1.54 -9.62
CA LEU A 72 -4.16 -2.02 -8.96
C LEU A 72 -5.36 -1.50 -9.75
N SER A 73 -5.69 -2.19 -10.83
CA SER A 73 -6.98 -1.99 -11.50
C SER A 73 -8.09 -2.43 -10.54
N THR A 74 -9.09 -1.57 -10.38
CA THR A 74 -10.34 -1.85 -9.64
C THR A 74 -11.03 -3.10 -10.15
#